data_AF-A0A383AY38-F1
#
_entry.id   AF-A0A383AY38-F1
#
_cell.length_a   1.000
_cell.length_b   1.000
_cell.length_c   1.000
_cell.angle_alpha   90.00
_cell.angle_beta   90.00
_cell.angle_gamma   90.00
#
_symmetry.space_group_name_H-M   'P 1'
#
loop_
_entity.id
_entity.type
_entity.pdbx_description
1 polymer ?
#
loop_
_entity_poly.entity_id
_entity_poly.type
_entity_poly.pdbx_seq_one_letter_code
_entity_poly.pdbx_strand_id
1 'polypeptide(L)'
;MNSSKPLVIALIGPTASGKTDLAIEIAKHFNMRIHNVDSRQIYKEMDIGTAKPNLIQQENIKHYLINLTNPDQAINVKRFQEI
;
A
#
# COMPACT_ATOMS: atom_id res chain seq x y z
N MET A 1 -22.01 -2.82 24.70
CA MET A 1 -20.64 -2.38 24.35
C MET A 1 -20.60 -2.17 22.85
N ASN A 2 -20.68 -0.92 22.38
CA ASN A 2 -20.61 -0.63 20.94
C ASN A 2 -19.16 -0.76 20.48
N SER A 3 -18.76 -1.95 20.07
CA SER A 3 -17.51 -2.16 19.33
C SER A 3 -17.82 -2.07 17.83
N SER A 4 -18.07 -0.86 17.33
CA SER A 4 -18.12 -0.64 15.88
C SER A 4 -16.74 -0.97 15.31
N LYS A 5 -16.65 -1.98 14.43
CA LYS A 5 -15.42 -2.31 13.73
C LYS A 5 -14.94 -1.09 12.92
N PRO A 6 -13.62 -0.88 12.78
CA PRO A 6 -13.12 0.20 11.93
C PRO A 6 -13.57 0.00 10.49
N LEU A 7 -13.79 1.10 9.77
CA LEU A 7 -14.01 1.06 8.33
C LEU A 7 -12.72 0.61 7.63
N VAL A 8 -12.81 -0.44 6.83
CA VAL A 8 -11.72 -0.95 6.01
C VAL A 8 -12.20 -1.05 4.57
N ILE A 9 -11.45 -0.45 3.65
CA ILE A 9 -11.70 -0.51 2.21
C ILE A 9 -10.57 -1.33 1.59
N ALA A 10 -10.93 -2.47 0.98
CA ALA A 10 -9.98 -3.31 0.24
C ALA A 10 -10.15 -3.04 -1.26
N LEU A 11 -9.15 -2.41 -1.87
CA LEU A 11 -9.14 -2.13 -3.31
C LEU A 11 -8.26 -3.13 -4.05
N ILE A 12 -8.89 -4.09 -4.72
CA ILE A 12 -8.23 -5.19 -5.44
C ILE A 12 -8.47 -5.09 -6.95
N GLY A 13 -7.54 -5.61 -7.75
CA GLY A 13 -7.63 -5.59 -9.21
C GLY A 13 -6.27 -5.76 -9.90
N PRO A 14 -6.24 -5.98 -11.22
CA PRO A 14 -5.01 -6.29 -11.95
C PRO A 14 -4.02 -5.12 -11.97
N THR A 15 -2.73 -5.41 -12.20
CA THR A 15 -1.71 -4.36 -12.38
C THR A 15 -2.11 -3.42 -13.52
N ALA A 16 -1.77 -2.13 -13.39
CA ALA A 16 -2.11 -1.06 -14.33
C ALA A 16 -3.63 -0.73 -14.48
N SER A 17 -4.50 -1.24 -13.60
CA SER A 17 -5.94 -0.90 -13.62
C SER A 17 -6.32 0.43 -12.94
N GLY A 18 -5.34 1.30 -12.64
CA GLY A 18 -5.59 2.61 -12.00
C GLY A 18 -5.88 2.58 -10.48
N LYS A 19 -5.60 1.46 -9.79
CA LYS A 19 -5.92 1.32 -8.34
C LYS A 19 -5.25 2.37 -7.46
N THR A 20 -4.00 2.71 -7.74
CA THR A 20 -3.23 3.66 -6.91
C THR A 20 -3.91 5.03 -6.90
N ASP A 21 -4.33 5.52 -8.06
CA ASP A 21 -4.97 6.83 -8.18
C ASP A 21 -6.33 6.84 -7.47
N LEU A 22 -7.14 5.78 -7.68
CA LEU A 22 -8.42 5.63 -6.99
C LEU A 22 -8.24 5.50 -5.46
N ALA A 23 -7.23 4.77 -5.00
CA ALA A 23 -6.94 4.66 -3.56
C ALA A 23 -6.59 6.02 -2.94
N ILE A 24 -5.86 6.87 -3.65
CA ILE A 24 -5.52 8.23 -3.21
C ILE A 24 -6.76 9.11 -3.15
N GLU A 25 -7.65 9.05 -4.15
CA GLU A 25 -8.91 9.80 -4.15
C GLU A 25 -9.82 9.39 -2.98
N ILE A 26 -9.99 8.08 -2.75
CA ILE A 26 -10.72 7.53 -1.60
C ILE A 26 -10.08 8.01 -0.29
N ALA A 27 -8.76 7.91 -0.18
CA ALA A 27 -8.04 8.30 1.03
C ALA A 27 -8.18 9.79 1.34
N LYS A 28 -8.14 10.66 0.32
CA LYS A 28 -8.41 12.10 0.47
C LYS A 28 -9.85 12.36 0.91
N HIS A 29 -10.82 11.70 0.29
CA HIS A 29 -12.24 11.91 0.59
C HIS A 29 -12.62 11.50 2.02
N PHE A 30 -12.09 10.37 2.50
CA PHE A 30 -12.39 9.83 3.82
C PHE A 30 -11.33 10.15 4.89
N ASN A 31 -10.32 10.96 4.57
CA ASN A 31 -9.17 11.24 5.44
C ASN A 31 -8.51 9.95 5.98
N MET A 32 -8.30 8.99 5.09
CA MET A 32 -7.72 7.69 5.40
C MET A 32 -6.24 7.63 5.03
N ARG A 33 -5.57 6.58 5.50
CA ARG A 33 -4.19 6.24 5.13
C ARG A 33 -4.20 4.96 4.29
N ILE A 34 -3.19 4.78 3.44
CA ILE A 34 -3.13 3.64 2.52
C ILE A 34 -2.17 2.60 3.08
N HIS A 35 -2.63 1.36 3.19
CA HIS A 35 -1.77 0.19 3.40
C HIS A 35 -1.54 -0.49 2.06
N ASN A 36 -0.29 -0.55 1.61
CA ASN A 36 0.02 -1.13 0.31
C ASN A 36 0.11 -2.66 0.42
N VAL A 37 -0.73 -3.38 -0.32
CA VAL A 37 -0.82 -4.84 -0.25
C VAL A 37 -0.31 -5.44 -1.56
N ASP A 38 0.98 -5.26 -1.81
CA ASP A 38 1.68 -5.77 -2.99
C ASP A 38 3.02 -6.40 -2.57
N SER A 39 3.24 -7.65 -2.98
CA SER A 39 4.43 -8.42 -2.61
C SER A 39 5.75 -7.87 -3.15
N ARG A 40 5.72 -6.95 -4.12
CA ARG A 40 6.89 -6.36 -4.77
C ARG A 40 7.16 -4.93 -4.30
N GLN A 41 6.13 -4.14 -3.99
CA GLN A 41 6.32 -2.76 -3.54
C GLN A 41 6.92 -2.63 -2.12
N ILE A 42 6.91 -3.72 -1.35
CA ILE A 42 7.53 -3.78 -0.02
C ILE A 42 9.06 -3.66 -0.07
N TYR A 43 9.68 -3.95 -1.21
CA TYR A 43 11.13 -3.89 -1.39
C TYR A 43 11.62 -2.47 -1.66
N LYS A 44 12.74 -2.12 -1.05
CA LYS A 44 13.49 -0.87 -1.30
C LYS A 44 14.10 -0.90 -2.70
N GLU A 45 14.32 0.29 -3.27
CA GLU A 45 15.02 0.52 -4.55
C GLU A 45 14.35 -0.08 -5.80
N MET A 46 13.30 -0.87 -5.65
CA MET A 46 12.56 -1.49 -6.76
C MET A 46 11.39 -0.62 -7.25
N ASP A 47 11.60 0.65 -7.53
CA ASP A 47 10.48 1.60 -7.73
C ASP A 47 9.81 1.46 -9.11
N ILE A 48 10.59 1.48 -10.19
CA ILE A 48 10.09 1.53 -11.57
C ILE A 48 9.37 0.23 -11.95
N GLY A 49 10.04 -0.92 -11.77
CA GLY A 49 9.50 -2.23 -12.18
C GLY A 49 8.31 -2.71 -11.35
N THR A 50 8.04 -2.09 -10.20
CA THR A 50 6.91 -2.44 -9.32
C THR A 50 5.77 -1.43 -9.35
N ALA A 51 5.88 -0.40 -10.21
CA ALA A 51 4.92 0.69 -10.31
C ALA A 51 4.60 1.31 -8.93
N LYS A 52 5.64 1.51 -8.10
CA LYS A 52 5.48 2.08 -6.76
C LYS A 52 4.92 3.51 -6.87
N PRO A 53 4.01 3.93 -5.96
CA PRO A 53 3.56 5.32 -5.92
C PRO A 53 4.77 6.27 -5.86
N ASN A 54 4.75 7.33 -6.66
CA ASN A 54 5.86 8.29 -6.68
C ASN A 54 5.88 9.16 -5.40
N LEU A 55 6.94 9.94 -5.20
CA LEU A 55 7.12 10.77 -4.00
C LEU A 55 5.96 11.75 -3.80
N ILE A 56 5.47 12.38 -4.87
CA ILE A 56 4.34 13.32 -4.80
C ILE A 56 3.08 12.60 -4.27
N GLN A 57 2.80 11.39 -4.75
CA GLN A 57 1.67 10.59 -4.27
C GLN A 57 1.86 10.21 -2.78
N GLN A 58 3.07 9.83 -2.37
CA GLN A 58 3.40 9.47 -0.99
C GLN A 58 3.39 10.64 0.00
N GLU A 59 3.72 11.85 -0.45
CA GLU A 59 3.66 13.07 0.37
C GLU A 59 2.21 13.52 0.59
N ASN A 60 1.36 13.36 -0.42
CA ASN A 60 -0.04 13.75 -0.35
C ASN A 60 -0.88 12.84 0.57
N ILE A 61 -0.58 11.54 0.61
CA ILE A 61 -1.27 10.56 1.45
C ILE A 61 -0.24 9.61 2.04
N LYS A 62 -0.32 9.34 3.35
CA LYS A 62 0.61 8.41 3.99
C LYS A 62 0.38 6.98 3.49
N HIS A 63 1.39 6.41 2.83
CA HIS A 63 1.46 5.00 2.45
C HIS A 63 2.27 4.19 3.47
N TYR A 64 1.75 3.04 3.88
CA TYR A 64 2.44 2.02 4.66
C TYR A 64 2.78 0.81 3.79
N LEU A 65 3.65 -0.07 4.30
CA LEU A 65 4.03 -1.35 3.66
C LEU A 65 4.77 -1.20 2.33
N ILE A 66 5.50 -0.09 2.17
CA ILE A 66 6.42 0.17 1.06
C ILE A 66 7.83 0.40 1.61
N ASN A 67 8.86 0.07 0.85
CA ASN A 67 10.27 0.33 1.21
C ASN A 67 10.71 -0.25 2.58
N LEU A 68 10.19 -1.42 2.97
CA LEU A 68 10.44 -2.00 4.30
C LEU A 68 11.65 -2.95 4.33
N THR A 69 11.93 -3.66 3.24
CA THR A 69 12.97 -4.69 3.20
C THR A 69 13.86 -4.57 1.96
N ASN A 70 15.08 -5.12 2.01
CA ASN A 70 15.99 -5.12 0.86
C ASN A 70 15.61 -6.25 -0.12
N PRO A 71 15.89 -6.12 -1.43
CA PRO A 71 15.52 -7.12 -2.44
C PRO A 71 16.05 -8.54 -2.22
N ASP A 72 17.17 -8.67 -1.52
CA ASP A 72 17.83 -9.94 -1.16
C ASP A 72 17.16 -10.66 0.04
N GLN A 73 16.24 -9.99 0.73
CA GLN A 73 15.59 -10.50 1.94
C GLN A 73 14.21 -11.08 1.62
N ALA A 74 14.07 -12.40 1.66
CA ALA A 74 12.81 -13.06 1.37
C ALA A 74 11.70 -12.66 2.35
N ILE A 75 10.51 -12.34 1.82
CA ILE A 75 9.29 -12.14 2.60
C ILE A 75 8.22 -13.15 2.18
N ASN A 76 7.50 -13.69 3.16
CA ASN A 76 6.38 -14.60 2.94
C ASN A 76 5.10 -14.04 3.57
N VAL A 77 3.97 -14.70 3.32
CA VAL A 77 2.66 -14.23 3.79
C VAL A 77 2.58 -14.11 5.32
N LYS A 78 3.19 -15.03 6.06
CA LYS A 78 3.20 -14.99 7.53
C LYS A 78 3.94 -13.74 8.01
N ARG A 79 5.12 -13.49 7.46
CA ARG A 79 5.91 -12.32 7.82
C ARG A 79 5.18 -11.02 7.46
N PHE A 80 4.51 -10.97 6.31
CA PHE A 80 3.72 -9.80 5.91
C PHE A 80 2.57 -9.50 6.89
N GLN A 81 1.93 -10.52 7.46
CA GLN A 81 0.85 -10.35 8.46
C GLN A 81 1.34 -9.79 9.80
N GLU A 82 2.63 -9.92 10.11
CA GLU A 82 3.24 -9.47 11.36
C GLU A 82 3.78 -8.04 11.30
N ILE A 83 3.86 -7.45 10.09
CA ILE A 83 4.31 -6.06 9.85
C ILE A 83 3.15 -5.09 10.09
#